data_AF-A0A4S2DC25-F1
#
_entry.id   AF-A0A4S2DC25-F1
#
_cell.length_a   1.000
_cell.length_b   1.000
_cell.length_c   1.000
_cell.angle_alpha   90.00
_cell.angle_beta   90.00
_cell.angle_gamma   90.00
#
_symmetry.space_group_name_H-M   'P 1'
#
loop_
_entity.id
_entity.type
_entity.pdbx_description
1 polymer ?
#
loop_
_entity_poly.entity_id
_entity_poly.type
_entity_poly.pdbx_seq_one_letter_code
_entity_poly.pdbx_strand_id
1 'polypeptide(L)'
;MADNKNKEKWLTIGLLPIMWLVYFAFEIFTGRVNDIYTLVMNLLLTLVFAFTGLIIYYLSKKYNKGFTNKTVIIIFLILMLIDQGIKIIIKFFFFNNYVEIIKGFLSFDPIINTDGSWLNARFGLGVGFSALIVLNIIAVILVIEVYRYYLSKGNKSFWADMSFLFISTGALCSLIDKVFYGGSLDFIGISDLFIADIKDIYINLGILFFIMLIYIGGYFKDEDNSTLKDDWNSIKKFLKFMKKDILRK
;
A
#
# COMPACT_ATOMS: atom_id res chain seq x y z
N MET A 1 3.93 7.98 29.99
CA MET A 1 2.71 8.07 29.16
C MET A 1 2.72 9.21 28.14
N ALA A 2 3.15 10.44 28.50
CA ALA A 2 3.23 11.56 27.53
C ALA A 2 4.30 11.35 26.43
N ASP A 3 5.45 10.79 26.79
CA ASP A 3 6.56 10.53 25.84
C ASP A 3 6.16 9.55 24.72
N ASN A 4 5.41 8.49 25.05
CA ASN A 4 4.99 7.49 24.06
C ASN A 4 3.95 8.02 23.06
N LYS A 5 3.04 8.91 23.51
CA LYS A 5 2.06 9.57 22.62
C LYS A 5 2.73 10.49 21.61
N ASN A 6 3.78 11.20 22.02
CA ASN A 6 4.56 12.04 21.11
C ASN A 6 5.33 11.19 20.10
N LYS A 7 5.90 10.05 20.52
CA LYS A 7 6.58 9.11 19.61
C LYS A 7 5.66 8.55 18.53
N GLU A 8 4.47 8.05 18.90
CA GLU A 8 3.48 7.56 17.93
C GLU A 8 3.09 8.62 16.89
N LYS A 9 2.89 9.87 17.36
CA LYS A 9 2.56 11.00 16.47
C LYS A 9 3.67 11.24 15.46
N TRP A 10 4.90 11.42 15.93
CA TRP A 10 6.03 11.72 15.05
C TRP A 10 6.37 10.56 14.12
N LEU A 11 6.24 9.32 14.59
CA LEU A 11 6.41 8.15 13.74
C LEU A 11 5.38 8.11 12.60
N THR A 12 4.10 8.34 12.93
CA THR A 12 3.02 8.37 11.92
C THR A 12 3.25 9.48 10.88
N ILE A 13 3.65 10.67 11.33
CA ILE A 13 3.93 11.83 10.46
C ILE A 13 5.18 11.58 9.60
N GLY A 14 6.22 10.99 10.18
CA GLY A 14 7.52 10.81 9.52
C GLY A 14 7.59 9.63 8.56
N LEU A 15 6.71 8.63 8.67
CA LEU A 15 6.89 7.38 7.93
C LEU A 15 6.74 7.53 6.41
N LEU A 16 5.71 8.23 5.91
CA LEU A 16 5.57 8.48 4.46
C LEU A 16 6.73 9.33 3.90
N PRO A 17 7.14 10.45 4.55
CA PRO A 17 8.36 11.16 4.16
C PRO A 17 9.59 10.26 4.09
N ILE A 18 9.80 9.39 5.09
CA ILE A 18 10.96 8.48 5.12
C ILE A 18 10.89 7.47 3.97
N MET A 19 9.73 6.84 3.75
CA MET A 19 9.53 5.91 2.64
C MET A 19 9.86 6.57 1.28
N TRP A 20 9.39 7.81 1.09
CA TRP A 20 9.71 8.58 -0.10
C TRP A 20 11.19 8.93 -0.21
N LEU A 21 11.80 9.42 0.86
CA LEU A 21 13.21 9.82 0.87
C LEU A 21 14.14 8.64 0.61
N VAL A 22 13.79 7.43 1.06
CA VAL A 22 14.55 6.21 0.73
C VAL A 22 14.50 5.92 -0.77
N TYR A 23 13.31 5.96 -1.37
CA TYR A 23 13.15 5.79 -2.82
C TYR A 23 13.88 6.90 -3.59
N PHE A 24 13.69 8.15 -3.18
CA PHE A 24 14.27 9.31 -3.83
C PHE A 24 15.80 9.32 -3.74
N ALA A 25 16.38 8.92 -2.60
CA ALA A 25 17.82 8.74 -2.47
C ALA A 25 18.35 7.70 -3.47
N PHE A 26 17.62 6.59 -3.65
CA PHE A 26 17.96 5.58 -4.66
C PHE A 26 17.90 6.14 -6.10
N GLU A 27 16.92 6.99 -6.43
CA GLU A 27 16.85 7.63 -7.75
C GLU A 27 17.98 8.66 -7.98
N ILE A 28 18.43 9.36 -6.92
CA ILE A 28 19.64 10.20 -6.97
C ILE A 28 20.88 9.33 -7.25
N PHE A 29 21.09 8.24 -6.49
CA PHE A 29 22.25 7.37 -6.66
C PHE A 29 22.30 6.67 -8.03
N THR A 30 21.14 6.38 -8.62
CA THR A 30 21.04 5.80 -9.97
C THR A 30 21.13 6.84 -11.09
N GLY A 31 21.29 8.12 -10.75
CA GLY A 31 21.50 9.21 -11.72
C GLY A 31 20.24 9.68 -12.45
N ARG A 32 19.04 9.25 -12.01
CA ARG A 32 17.76 9.66 -12.61
C ARG A 32 17.28 11.02 -12.13
N VAL A 33 17.83 11.51 -11.02
CA VAL A 33 17.64 12.88 -10.52
C VAL A 33 18.97 13.60 -10.70
N ASN A 34 19.07 14.45 -11.72
CA ASN A 34 20.31 15.13 -12.09
C ASN A 34 20.19 16.66 -12.15
N ASP A 35 18.98 17.21 -11.95
CA ASP A 35 18.73 18.64 -11.97
C ASP A 35 18.16 19.15 -10.64
N ILE A 36 18.39 20.43 -10.35
CA ILE A 36 17.99 21.06 -9.10
C ILE A 36 16.47 21.19 -8.97
N TYR A 37 15.75 21.30 -10.09
CA TYR A 37 14.31 21.50 -10.09
C TYR A 37 13.61 20.23 -9.63
N THR A 38 13.91 19.09 -10.25
CA THR A 38 13.42 17.77 -9.83
C THR A 38 13.79 17.50 -8.38
N LEU A 39 15.01 17.86 -7.96
CA LEU A 39 15.43 17.68 -6.57
C LEU A 39 14.54 18.44 -5.59
N VAL A 40 14.33 19.74 -5.81
CA VAL A 40 13.52 20.58 -4.93
C VAL A 40 12.07 20.11 -4.91
N MET A 41 11.50 19.77 -6.06
CA MET A 41 10.10 19.33 -6.15
C MET A 41 9.84 18.01 -5.41
N ASN A 42 10.77 17.04 -5.50
CA ASN A 42 10.69 15.79 -4.76
C ASN A 42 10.83 16.00 -3.24
N LEU A 43 11.65 16.96 -2.80
CA LEU A 43 11.73 17.33 -1.38
C LEU A 43 10.43 17.99 -0.90
N LEU A 44 9.78 18.84 -1.70
CA LEU A 44 8.49 19.45 -1.35
C LEU A 44 7.38 18.41 -1.17
N LEU A 45 7.43 17.29 -1.90
CA LEU A 45 6.45 16.21 -1.76
C LEU A 45 6.46 15.59 -0.34
N THR A 46 7.60 15.66 0.38
CA THR A 46 7.67 15.21 1.77
C THR A 46 6.75 15.99 2.70
N LEU A 47 6.45 17.26 2.39
CA LEU A 47 5.50 18.06 3.17
C LEU A 47 4.06 17.54 3.01
N VAL A 48 3.69 17.15 1.79
CA VAL A 48 2.38 16.53 1.49
C VAL A 48 2.25 15.20 2.24
N PHE A 49 3.31 14.40 2.23
CA PHE A 49 3.35 13.13 2.97
C PHE A 49 3.29 13.32 4.49
N ALA A 50 4.01 14.30 5.04
CA ALA A 50 3.95 14.62 6.46
C ALA A 50 2.54 15.09 6.87
N PHE A 51 1.91 15.93 6.05
CA PHE A 51 0.53 16.37 6.27
C PHE A 51 -0.46 15.22 6.22
N THR A 52 -0.29 14.29 5.28
CA THR A 52 -1.09 13.06 5.19
C THR A 52 -0.92 12.21 6.47
N GLY A 53 0.31 12.03 6.94
CA GLY A 53 0.60 11.33 8.20
C GLY A 53 -0.03 12.02 9.42
N LEU A 54 -0.10 13.35 9.44
CA LEU A 54 -0.78 14.11 10.49
C LEU A 54 -2.29 13.82 10.52
N ILE A 55 -2.94 13.81 9.35
CA ILE A 55 -4.36 13.46 9.23
C ILE A 55 -4.59 12.03 9.72
N ILE A 56 -3.76 11.08 9.28
CA ILE A 56 -3.82 9.67 9.69
C ILE A 56 -3.70 9.55 11.22
N TYR A 57 -2.76 10.28 11.83
CA TYR A 57 -2.60 10.28 13.28
C TYR A 57 -3.88 10.70 14.00
N TYR A 58 -4.51 11.81 13.59
CA TYR A 58 -5.76 12.24 14.21
C TYR A 58 -6.92 11.26 14.00
N LEU A 59 -7.03 10.68 12.80
CA LEU A 59 -8.01 9.62 12.52
C LEU A 59 -7.78 8.38 13.40
N SER A 60 -6.52 7.99 13.61
CA SER A 60 -6.17 6.85 14.46
C SER A 60 -6.58 7.04 15.92
N LYS A 61 -6.55 8.29 16.42
CA LYS A 61 -7.02 8.61 17.77
C LYS A 61 -8.52 8.63 17.86
N LYS A 62 -9.20 9.13 16.82
CA LYS A 62 -10.67 9.16 16.75
C LYS A 62 -11.28 7.76 16.65
N TYR A 63 -10.66 6.86 15.88
CA TYR A 63 -11.18 5.53 15.56
C TYR A 63 -10.31 4.40 16.12
N ASN A 64 -9.65 4.60 17.27
CA ASN A 64 -8.64 3.68 17.81
C ASN A 64 -9.09 2.20 17.89
N LYS A 65 -10.36 1.93 18.18
CA LYS A 65 -10.97 0.59 18.23
C LYS A 65 -11.28 -0.04 16.86
N GLY A 66 -10.92 0.63 15.78
CA GLY A 66 -11.27 0.24 14.40
C GLY A 66 -12.71 0.60 14.05
N PHE A 67 -13.16 0.06 12.93
CA PHE A 67 -14.46 0.33 12.32
C PHE A 67 -15.39 -0.88 12.42
N THR A 68 -16.70 -0.68 12.33
CA THR A 68 -17.63 -1.81 12.21
C THR A 68 -17.39 -2.57 10.89
N ASN A 69 -17.76 -3.86 10.82
CA ASN A 69 -17.61 -4.65 9.59
C ASN A 69 -18.34 -4.01 8.41
N LYS A 70 -19.52 -3.42 8.64
CA LYS A 70 -20.25 -2.66 7.60
C LYS A 70 -19.43 -1.49 7.08
N THR A 71 -18.83 -0.72 7.98
CA THR A 71 -17.97 0.42 7.62
C THR A 71 -16.74 -0.03 6.83
N VAL A 72 -16.08 -1.13 7.23
CA VAL A 72 -14.95 -1.71 6.48
C VAL A 72 -15.39 -2.06 5.05
N ILE A 73 -16.51 -2.77 4.88
CA ILE A 73 -17.03 -3.12 3.55
C ILE A 73 -17.32 -1.87 2.71
N ILE A 74 -17.95 -0.84 3.31
CA ILE A 74 -18.25 0.41 2.60
C ILE A 74 -16.97 1.11 2.14
N ILE A 75 -15.96 1.23 3.02
CA ILE A 75 -14.68 1.86 2.66
C ILE A 75 -14.00 1.06 1.55
N PHE A 76 -13.98 -0.27 1.65
CA PHE A 76 -13.43 -1.15 0.61
C PHE A 76 -14.09 -0.89 -0.76
N LEU A 77 -15.43 -0.87 -0.81
CA LEU A 77 -16.16 -0.61 -2.05
C LEU A 77 -15.89 0.79 -2.61
N ILE A 78 -15.75 1.80 -1.75
CA ILE A 78 -15.40 3.16 -2.16
C ILE A 78 -13.99 3.20 -2.76
N LEU A 79 -13.00 2.58 -2.12
CA LEU A 79 -11.63 2.51 -2.62
C LEU A 79 -11.56 1.78 -3.98
N MET A 80 -12.27 0.66 -4.11
CA MET A 80 -12.40 -0.07 -5.38
C MET A 80 -13.02 0.80 -6.47
N LEU A 81 -14.10 1.52 -6.16
CA LEU A 81 -14.77 2.40 -7.11
C LEU A 81 -13.88 3.57 -7.54
N ILE A 82 -13.10 4.14 -6.63
CA ILE A 82 -12.18 5.24 -6.95
C ILE A 82 -11.13 4.77 -7.97
N ASP A 83 -10.41 3.67 -7.70
CA ASP A 83 -9.35 3.21 -8.60
C ASP A 83 -9.90 2.63 -9.91
N GLN A 84 -10.85 1.70 -9.85
CA GLN A 84 -11.36 1.04 -11.06
C GLN A 84 -12.28 1.98 -11.86
N GLY A 85 -13.08 2.81 -11.18
CA GLY A 85 -13.95 3.78 -11.84
C GLY A 85 -13.15 4.85 -12.57
N ILE A 86 -12.11 5.43 -11.96
CA ILE A 86 -11.28 6.43 -12.66
C ILE A 86 -10.54 5.80 -13.85
N LYS A 87 -10.04 4.57 -13.72
CA LYS A 87 -9.38 3.85 -14.81
C LYS A 87 -10.31 3.61 -15.99
N ILE A 88 -11.56 3.22 -15.74
CA ILE A 88 -12.58 3.09 -16.78
C ILE A 88 -12.79 4.44 -17.49
N ILE A 89 -12.98 5.53 -16.74
CA ILE A 89 -13.17 6.88 -17.31
C ILE A 89 -11.97 7.29 -18.15
N ILE A 90 -10.76 7.14 -17.62
CA ILE A 90 -9.52 7.46 -18.34
C ILE A 90 -9.43 6.63 -19.62
N LYS A 91 -9.66 5.32 -19.53
CA LYS A 91 -9.53 4.41 -20.67
C LYS A 91 -10.44 4.78 -21.84
N PHE A 92 -11.67 5.17 -21.55
CA PHE A 92 -12.65 5.49 -22.60
C PHE A 92 -12.58 6.92 -23.12
N PHE A 93 -12.20 7.88 -22.29
CA PHE A 93 -12.35 9.30 -22.63
C PHE A 93 -11.03 10.09 -22.69
N PHE A 94 -9.98 9.64 -22.00
CA PHE A 94 -8.77 10.45 -21.78
C PHE A 94 -7.46 9.70 -22.02
N PHE A 95 -7.50 8.45 -22.53
CA PHE A 95 -6.31 7.59 -22.61
C PHE A 95 -5.18 8.18 -23.47
N ASN A 96 -5.51 8.94 -24.51
CA ASN A 96 -4.51 9.57 -25.39
C ASN A 96 -4.18 11.02 -24.98
N ASN A 97 -4.66 11.47 -23.83
CA ASN A 97 -4.45 12.85 -23.39
C ASN A 97 -3.21 12.90 -22.51
N TYR A 98 -2.35 13.88 -22.78
CA TYR A 98 -1.24 14.24 -21.92
C TYR A 98 -1.45 15.66 -21.40
N VAL A 99 -1.32 15.85 -20.09
CA VAL A 99 -1.45 17.17 -19.45
C VAL A 99 -0.36 17.33 -18.39
N GLU A 100 0.51 18.31 -18.56
CA GLU A 100 1.37 18.78 -17.47
C GLU A 100 0.56 19.61 -16.48
N ILE A 101 0.40 19.10 -15.26
CA ILE A 101 -0.26 19.80 -14.15
C ILE A 101 0.75 20.74 -13.48
N ILE A 102 1.98 20.25 -13.26
CA ILE A 102 3.13 21.05 -12.86
C ILE A 102 4.23 20.73 -13.86
N LYS A 103 4.60 21.73 -14.66
CA LYS A 103 5.56 21.61 -15.77
C LYS A 103 6.83 20.85 -15.34
N GLY A 104 7.15 19.75 -16.01
CA GLY A 104 8.34 18.93 -15.73
C GLY A 104 8.32 18.14 -14.41
N PHE A 105 7.22 18.13 -13.64
CA PHE A 105 7.16 17.42 -12.36
C PHE A 105 5.88 16.59 -12.14
N LEU A 106 4.70 17.11 -12.44
CA LEU A 106 3.44 16.37 -12.24
C LEU A 106 2.65 16.39 -13.54
N SER A 107 2.37 15.22 -14.08
CA SER A 107 1.58 15.05 -15.30
C SER A 107 0.44 14.05 -15.12
N PHE A 108 -0.61 14.28 -15.90
CA PHE A 108 -1.55 13.24 -16.28
C PHE A 108 -1.03 12.61 -17.57
N ASP A 109 -0.60 11.35 -17.49
CA ASP A 109 0.08 10.64 -18.58
C ASP A 109 -0.37 9.17 -18.62
N PRO A 110 -1.55 8.87 -19.20
CA PRO A 110 -2.11 7.52 -19.20
C PRO A 110 -1.32 6.56 -20.08
N ILE A 111 -0.85 5.47 -19.49
CA ILE A 111 -0.14 4.39 -20.18
C ILE A 111 -0.63 3.02 -19.72
N ILE A 112 -0.46 1.99 -20.56
CA ILE A 112 -0.57 0.61 -20.12
C ILE A 112 0.83 0.09 -19.79
N ASN A 113 1.12 -0.04 -18.50
CA ASN A 113 2.35 -0.64 -18.00
C ASN A 113 2.25 -2.17 -18.05
N THR A 114 2.93 -2.76 -19.03
CA THR A 114 2.89 -4.22 -19.30
C THR A 114 3.87 -5.02 -18.46
N ASP A 115 4.78 -4.37 -17.72
CA ASP A 115 5.75 -5.10 -16.89
C ASP A 115 5.09 -5.79 -15.69
N GLY A 116 3.85 -5.40 -15.38
CA GLY A 116 2.96 -6.03 -14.40
C GLY A 116 3.37 -5.82 -12.94
N SER A 117 4.60 -5.39 -12.69
CA SER A 117 5.11 -5.04 -11.37
C SER A 117 6.31 -4.10 -11.50
N TRP A 118 6.27 -2.99 -10.77
CA TRP A 118 7.39 -2.05 -10.69
C TRP A 118 8.71 -2.74 -10.28
N LEU A 119 8.68 -3.66 -9.31
CA LEU A 119 9.88 -4.40 -8.89
C LEU A 119 10.41 -5.33 -9.98
N ASN A 120 9.50 -6.00 -10.71
CA ASN A 120 9.87 -6.88 -11.81
C ASN A 120 10.55 -6.09 -12.94
N ALA A 121 9.98 -4.94 -13.31
CA ALA A 121 10.53 -4.00 -14.28
C ALA A 121 11.89 -3.47 -13.84
N ARG A 122 11.94 -2.91 -12.61
CA ARG A 122 13.07 -2.13 -12.12
C ARG A 122 14.33 -2.96 -11.96
N PHE A 123 14.20 -4.19 -11.48
CA PHE A 123 15.34 -5.08 -11.22
C PHE A 123 15.52 -6.16 -12.30
N GLY A 124 14.73 -6.12 -13.38
CA GLY A 124 14.81 -7.11 -14.46
C GLY A 124 14.64 -8.55 -13.96
N LEU A 125 13.75 -8.78 -13.00
CA LEU A 125 13.62 -10.09 -12.33
C LEU A 125 13.12 -11.20 -13.26
N GLY A 126 12.57 -10.85 -14.43
CA GLY A 126 12.14 -11.81 -15.44
C GLY A 126 10.95 -12.67 -15.01
N VAL A 127 10.17 -12.24 -14.01
CA VAL A 127 9.00 -12.98 -13.56
C VAL A 127 7.92 -12.86 -14.63
N GLY A 128 7.49 -14.00 -15.18
CA GLY A 128 6.46 -14.05 -16.22
C GLY A 128 5.12 -13.50 -15.74
N PHE A 129 4.38 -12.87 -16.66
CA PHE A 129 3.11 -12.20 -16.35
C PHE A 129 2.07 -13.12 -15.68
N SER A 130 1.95 -14.38 -16.15
CA SER A 130 1.08 -15.38 -15.53
C SER A 130 1.47 -15.70 -14.09
N ALA A 131 2.78 -15.75 -13.78
CA ALA A 131 3.26 -15.96 -12.42
C ALA A 131 2.93 -14.76 -11.52
N LEU A 132 3.02 -13.53 -12.05
CA LEU A 132 2.58 -12.33 -11.32
C LEU A 132 1.09 -12.36 -10.99
N ILE A 133 0.23 -12.84 -11.90
CA ILE A 133 -1.21 -13.01 -11.63
C ILE A 133 -1.42 -14.03 -10.51
N VAL A 134 -0.79 -15.21 -10.59
CA VAL A 134 -0.91 -16.26 -9.57
C VAL A 134 -0.43 -15.76 -8.20
N LEU A 135 0.72 -15.08 -8.15
CA LEU A 135 1.23 -14.47 -6.93
C LEU A 135 0.25 -13.46 -6.34
N ASN A 136 -0.40 -12.66 -7.18
CA ASN A 136 -1.37 -11.66 -6.72
C ASN A 136 -2.65 -12.31 -6.18
N ILE A 137 -3.16 -13.37 -6.82
CA ILE A 137 -4.29 -14.17 -6.30
C ILE A 137 -3.94 -14.73 -4.91
N ILE A 138 -2.76 -15.33 -4.77
CA ILE A 138 -2.29 -15.86 -3.48
C ILE A 138 -2.19 -14.74 -2.45
N ALA A 139 -1.64 -13.58 -2.82
CA ALA A 139 -1.51 -12.43 -1.92
C ALA A 139 -2.88 -11.92 -1.43
N VAL A 140 -3.87 -11.78 -2.31
CA VAL A 140 -5.24 -11.37 -1.94
C VAL A 140 -5.85 -12.35 -0.94
N ILE A 141 -5.77 -13.66 -1.21
CA ILE A 141 -6.29 -14.70 -0.31
C ILE A 141 -5.58 -14.63 1.05
N LEU A 142 -4.25 -14.53 1.04
CA LEU A 142 -3.45 -14.46 2.27
C LEU A 142 -3.80 -13.24 3.11
N VAL A 143 -3.93 -12.05 2.51
CA VAL A 143 -4.28 -10.82 3.24
C VAL A 143 -5.65 -10.93 3.91
N ILE A 144 -6.63 -11.51 3.21
CA ILE A 144 -7.98 -11.77 3.77
C ILE A 144 -7.89 -12.73 4.95
N GLU A 145 -7.21 -13.86 4.79
CA GLU A 145 -7.12 -14.89 5.82
C GLU A 145 -6.31 -14.44 7.03
N VAL A 146 -5.21 -13.71 6.82
CA VAL A 146 -4.41 -13.10 7.90
C VAL A 146 -5.26 -12.12 8.69
N TYR A 147 -6.02 -11.24 8.02
CA TYR A 147 -6.89 -10.29 8.71
C TYR A 147 -7.99 -10.99 9.52
N ARG A 148 -8.65 -12.00 8.95
CA ARG A 148 -9.67 -12.81 9.67
C ARG A 148 -9.07 -13.51 10.89
N TYR A 149 -7.92 -14.14 10.73
CA TYR A 149 -7.21 -14.79 11.83
C TYR A 149 -6.84 -13.77 12.91
N TYR A 150 -6.32 -12.61 12.52
CA TYR A 150 -5.95 -11.53 13.42
C TYR A 150 -7.16 -11.01 14.23
N LEU A 151 -8.31 -10.80 13.57
CA LEU A 151 -9.55 -10.43 14.24
C LEU A 151 -10.08 -11.52 15.17
N SER A 152 -9.91 -12.80 14.83
CA SER A 152 -10.33 -13.93 15.68
C SER A 152 -9.59 -13.98 17.04
N LYS A 153 -8.46 -13.28 17.13
CA LYS A 153 -7.69 -13.10 18.37
C LYS A 153 -8.12 -11.89 19.20
N GLY A 154 -9.10 -11.12 18.75
CA GLY A 154 -9.57 -9.91 19.41
C GLY A 154 -8.76 -8.66 19.09
N ASN A 155 -7.86 -8.72 18.10
CA ASN A 155 -6.90 -7.64 17.83
C ASN A 155 -7.46 -6.49 16.96
N LYS A 156 -8.75 -6.19 17.05
CA LYS A 156 -9.38 -5.18 16.20
C LYS A 156 -8.88 -3.77 16.56
N SER A 157 -8.42 -3.02 15.57
CA SER A 157 -7.91 -1.65 15.75
C SER A 157 -8.00 -0.84 14.44
N PHE A 158 -7.84 0.48 14.54
CA PHE A 158 -7.71 1.35 13.37
C PHE A 158 -6.63 0.87 12.40
N TRP A 159 -5.44 0.54 12.93
CA TRP A 159 -4.28 0.16 12.14
C TRP A 159 -4.49 -1.17 11.43
N ALA A 160 -5.14 -2.13 12.09
CA ALA A 160 -5.49 -3.42 11.50
C ALA A 160 -6.50 -3.26 10.36
N ASP A 161 -7.58 -2.50 10.59
CA ASP A 161 -8.62 -2.30 9.59
C ASP A 161 -8.09 -1.52 8.37
N MET A 162 -7.32 -0.45 8.60
CA MET A 162 -6.74 0.35 7.52
C MET A 162 -5.66 -0.41 6.75
N SER A 163 -4.80 -1.17 7.43
CA SER A 163 -3.81 -2.04 6.76
C SER A 163 -4.51 -3.06 5.87
N PHE A 164 -5.53 -3.75 6.38
CA PHE A 164 -6.33 -4.67 5.59
C PHE A 164 -6.99 -3.98 4.40
N LEU A 165 -7.69 -2.86 4.62
CA LEU A 165 -8.41 -2.14 3.56
C LEU A 165 -7.50 -1.74 2.41
N PHE A 166 -6.38 -1.09 2.72
CA PHE A 166 -5.49 -0.54 1.70
C PHE A 166 -4.68 -1.62 0.97
N ILE A 167 -4.17 -2.63 1.68
CA ILE A 167 -3.44 -3.74 1.05
C ILE A 167 -4.39 -4.60 0.21
N SER A 168 -5.55 -5.01 0.75
CA SER A 168 -6.49 -5.87 0.01
C SER A 168 -7.08 -5.18 -1.21
N THR A 169 -7.45 -3.90 -1.09
CA THR A 169 -7.96 -3.12 -2.22
C THR A 169 -6.89 -2.93 -3.28
N GLY A 170 -5.68 -2.51 -2.89
CA GLY A 170 -4.57 -2.33 -3.84
C GLY A 170 -4.18 -3.62 -4.56
N ALA A 171 -4.14 -4.75 -3.84
CA ALA A 171 -3.85 -6.05 -4.42
C ALA A 171 -4.97 -6.51 -5.38
N LEU A 172 -6.24 -6.34 -5.00
CA LEU A 172 -7.37 -6.71 -5.85
C LEU A 172 -7.44 -5.84 -7.12
N CYS A 173 -7.28 -4.53 -7.01
CA CYS A 173 -7.16 -3.64 -8.17
C CYS A 173 -6.01 -4.07 -9.08
N SER A 174 -4.84 -4.39 -8.50
CA SER A 174 -3.67 -4.88 -9.24
C SER A 174 -3.95 -6.19 -9.98
N LEU A 175 -4.75 -7.08 -9.39
CA LEU A 175 -5.17 -8.34 -10.02
C LEU A 175 -6.16 -8.09 -11.15
N ILE A 176 -7.19 -7.27 -10.93
CA ILE A 176 -8.16 -6.87 -11.96
C ILE A 176 -7.41 -6.28 -13.14
N ASP A 177 -6.47 -5.37 -12.89
CA ASP A 177 -5.80 -4.69 -13.99
C ASP A 177 -5.01 -5.68 -14.87
N LYS A 178 -4.28 -6.61 -14.25
CA LYS A 178 -3.52 -7.62 -14.99
C LYS A 178 -4.41 -8.52 -15.83
N VAL A 179 -5.59 -8.87 -15.30
CA VAL A 179 -6.54 -9.76 -15.98
C VAL A 179 -7.25 -9.06 -17.13
N PHE A 180 -7.62 -7.78 -16.99
CA PHE A 180 -8.47 -7.08 -17.95
C PHE A 180 -7.73 -6.13 -18.89
N TYR A 181 -6.62 -5.51 -18.46
CA TYR A 181 -5.83 -4.60 -19.31
C TYR A 181 -4.57 -5.25 -19.90
N GLY A 182 -4.20 -6.46 -19.49
CA GLY A 182 -2.93 -7.09 -19.87
C GLY A 182 -1.70 -6.35 -19.31
N GLY A 183 -1.90 -5.57 -18.24
CA GLY A 183 -0.91 -4.69 -17.63
C GLY A 183 -1.54 -3.90 -16.49
N SER A 184 -1.13 -2.65 -16.32
CA SER A 184 -1.71 -1.68 -15.40
C SER A 184 -1.99 -0.36 -16.13
N LEU A 185 -3.17 0.23 -15.95
CA LEU A 185 -3.44 1.58 -16.45
C LEU A 185 -2.89 2.60 -15.43
N ASP A 186 -1.67 3.07 -15.68
CA ASP A 186 -0.99 4.08 -14.89
C ASP A 186 -1.24 5.46 -15.51
N PHE A 187 -1.31 6.52 -14.71
CA PHE A 187 -1.69 7.85 -15.24
C PHE A 187 -1.17 9.06 -14.45
N ILE A 188 -0.54 8.86 -13.29
CA ILE A 188 0.03 9.92 -12.45
C ILE A 188 1.54 9.96 -12.67
N GLY A 189 2.01 10.82 -13.56
CA GLY A 189 3.44 11.00 -13.83
C GLY A 189 4.11 11.88 -12.78
N ILE A 190 5.21 11.40 -12.20
CA ILE A 190 6.08 12.16 -11.28
C ILE A 190 7.45 12.34 -11.93
N SER A 191 7.62 13.49 -12.60
CA SER A 191 8.78 13.81 -13.42
C SER A 191 9.11 12.62 -14.35
N ASP A 192 10.39 12.36 -14.60
CA ASP A 192 10.85 11.18 -15.34
C ASP A 192 11.07 9.96 -14.43
N LEU A 193 10.60 9.98 -13.17
CA LEU A 193 10.86 8.91 -12.20
C LEU A 193 9.96 7.70 -12.43
N PHE A 194 8.66 7.93 -12.51
CA PHE A 194 7.66 6.89 -12.76
C PHE A 194 6.31 7.51 -13.12
N ILE A 195 5.45 6.66 -13.70
CA ILE A 195 4.02 6.91 -13.81
C ILE A 195 3.35 5.87 -12.90
N ALA A 196 2.49 6.32 -12.00
CA ALA A 196 1.79 5.48 -11.03
C ALA A 196 0.28 5.54 -11.24
N ASP A 197 -0.44 4.74 -10.49
CA ASP A 197 -1.90 4.83 -10.35
C ASP A 197 -2.34 4.98 -8.88
N ILE A 198 -3.65 4.92 -8.66
CA ILE A 198 -4.22 5.06 -7.32
C ILE A 198 -3.95 3.83 -6.46
N LYS A 199 -3.94 2.61 -7.01
CA LYS A 199 -3.62 1.42 -6.22
C LYS A 199 -2.17 1.43 -5.71
N ASP A 200 -1.23 2.05 -6.42
CA ASP A 200 0.15 2.20 -5.93
C ASP A 200 0.19 3.08 -4.65
N ILE A 201 -0.62 4.13 -4.62
CA ILE A 201 -0.84 4.95 -3.41
C ILE A 201 -1.48 4.09 -2.32
N TYR A 202 -2.44 3.24 -2.67
CA TYR A 202 -3.09 2.37 -1.70
C TYR A 202 -2.12 1.38 -1.06
N ILE A 203 -1.28 0.71 -1.85
CA ILE A 203 -0.27 -0.21 -1.34
C ILE A 203 0.72 0.50 -0.40
N ASN A 204 1.18 1.70 -0.76
CA ASN A 204 2.09 2.48 0.09
C ASN A 204 1.43 2.89 1.43
N LEU A 205 0.18 3.33 1.42
CA LEU A 205 -0.59 3.58 2.64
C LEU A 205 -0.79 2.29 3.46
N GLY A 206 -1.08 1.17 2.79
CA GLY A 206 -1.21 -0.15 3.40
C GLY A 206 0.06 -0.58 4.14
N ILE A 207 1.24 -0.35 3.55
CA ILE A 207 2.55 -0.59 4.17
C ILE A 207 2.72 0.29 5.41
N LEU A 208 2.39 1.58 5.32
CA LEU A 208 2.43 2.47 6.50
C LEU A 208 1.55 1.93 7.63
N PHE A 209 0.30 1.57 7.33
CA PHE A 209 -0.62 1.08 8.35
C PHE A 209 -0.14 -0.24 8.95
N PHE A 210 0.48 -1.10 8.14
CA PHE A 210 1.07 -2.35 8.61
C PHE A 210 2.27 -2.11 9.54
N ILE A 211 3.19 -1.21 9.17
CA ILE A 211 4.34 -0.86 10.03
C ILE A 211 3.85 -0.28 11.37
N MET A 212 2.87 0.61 11.34
CA MET A 212 2.28 1.19 12.55
C MET A 212 1.53 0.14 13.38
N LEU A 213 0.86 -0.82 12.75
CA LEU A 213 0.23 -1.96 13.42
C LEU A 213 1.27 -2.80 14.18
N ILE A 214 2.40 -3.12 13.55
CA ILE A 214 3.49 -3.87 14.17
C ILE A 214 4.07 -3.07 15.35
N TYR A 215 4.35 -1.79 15.16
CA TYR A 215 4.90 -0.91 16.19
C TYR A 215 3.96 -0.80 17.40
N ILE A 216 2.68 -0.53 17.19
CA ILE A 216 1.69 -0.36 18.26
C ILE A 216 1.35 -1.70 18.92
N GLY A 217 1.37 -2.78 18.16
CA GLY A 217 1.22 -4.14 18.66
C GLY A 217 2.37 -4.57 19.58
N GLY A 218 3.47 -3.83 19.62
CA GLY A 218 4.61 -4.10 20.49
C GLY A 218 5.58 -5.13 19.95
N TYR A 219 5.38 -5.62 18.72
CA TYR A 219 6.19 -6.68 18.10
C TYR A 219 7.66 -6.29 17.83
N PHE A 220 8.02 -5.01 17.99
CA PHE A 220 9.40 -4.52 17.92
C PHE A 220 10.05 -4.36 19.30
N LYS A 221 9.38 -4.74 20.40
CA LYS A 221 9.97 -4.68 21.74
C LYS A 221 10.72 -5.98 22.02
N ASP A 222 11.94 -5.86 22.53
CA ASP A 222 12.85 -6.98 22.85
C ASP A 222 12.32 -7.99 23.90
N GLU A 223 11.12 -7.76 24.44
CA GLU A 223 10.45 -8.67 25.37
C GLU A 223 9.82 -9.89 24.66
N ASP A 224 9.56 -9.81 23.35
CA ASP A 224 9.04 -10.92 22.52
C ASP A 224 10.19 -11.82 22.01
N ASN A 225 10.84 -12.55 22.91
CA ASN A 225 11.80 -13.60 22.55
C ASN A 225 11.05 -14.86 22.06
N SER A 226 10.40 -14.80 20.89
CA SER A 226 9.87 -16.01 20.25
C SER A 226 11.01 -16.88 19.72
N THR A 227 10.92 -18.20 19.90
CA THR A 227 11.83 -19.13 19.25
C THR A 227 11.31 -19.49 17.86
N LEU A 228 12.18 -19.97 16.95
CA LEU A 228 11.76 -20.51 15.65
C LEU A 228 10.67 -21.59 15.78
N LYS A 229 10.67 -22.33 16.89
CA LYS A 229 9.66 -23.34 17.19
C LYS A 229 8.29 -22.71 17.50
N ASP A 230 8.28 -21.57 18.20
CA ASP A 230 7.07 -20.83 18.51
C ASP A 230 6.47 -20.19 17.26
N ASP A 231 7.32 -19.63 16.39
CA ASP A 231 6.90 -19.09 15.10
C ASP A 231 6.29 -20.18 14.21
N TRP A 232 6.94 -21.34 14.12
CA TRP A 232 6.42 -22.49 13.38
C TRP A 232 5.09 -22.98 13.93
N ASN A 233 4.93 -23.00 15.26
CA ASN A 233 3.67 -23.33 15.91
C ASN A 233 2.57 -22.29 15.61
N SER A 234 2.92 -21.01 15.53
CA SER A 234 2.00 -19.93 15.15
C SER A 234 1.53 -20.07 13.70
N ILE A 235 2.44 -20.38 12.77
CA ILE A 235 2.11 -20.70 11.37
C ILE A 235 1.17 -21.92 11.30
N LYS A 236 1.47 -23.00 12.05
CA LYS A 236 0.57 -24.17 12.11
C LYS A 236 -0.82 -23.83 12.61
N LYS A 237 -0.94 -22.97 13.63
CA LYS A 237 -2.25 -22.51 14.15
C LYS A 237 -3.01 -21.72 13.09
N PHE A 238 -2.33 -20.83 12.36
CA PHE A 238 -2.90 -20.08 11.24
C PHE A 238 -3.38 -21.01 10.12
N LEU A 239 -2.57 -21.97 9.67
CA LEU A 239 -2.96 -22.94 8.63
C LEU A 239 -4.14 -23.81 9.06
N LYS A 240 -4.19 -24.23 10.34
CA LYS A 240 -5.36 -24.95 10.89
C LYS A 240 -6.62 -24.07 10.89
N PHE A 241 -6.49 -22.78 11.20
CA PHE A 241 -7.60 -21.83 11.12
C PHE A 241 -8.14 -21.73 9.69
N MET A 242 -7.27 -21.48 8.71
CA MET A 242 -7.66 -21.43 7.28
C MET A 242 -8.35 -22.72 6.83
N LYS A 243 -7.78 -23.88 7.18
CA LYS A 243 -8.37 -25.18 6.81
C LYS A 243 -9.77 -25.37 7.39
N LYS A 244 -10.01 -24.94 8.63
CA LYS A 244 -11.32 -25.02 9.28
C LYS A 244 -12.36 -24.15 8.58
N ASP A 245 -11.97 -22.98 8.08
CA ASP A 245 -12.87 -22.09 7.37
C ASP A 245 -13.19 -22.56 5.95
N ILE A 246 -12.26 -23.19 5.24
CA ILE A 246 -12.52 -23.81 3.93
C ILE A 246 -13.45 -25.03 4.05
N LEU A 247 -13.31 -25.80 5.14
CA LEU A 247 -14.08 -27.03 5.37
C LEU A 247 -15.40 -26.80 6.10
N ARG A 248 -15.67 -25.58 6.58
CA ARG A 248 -16.99 -25.19 7.10
C ARG A 248 -17.95 -25.09 5.91
N LYS A 249 -18.60 -26.22 5.61
CA LYS A 249 -19.90 -26.24 4.94
C LYS A 249 -20.94 -25.54 5.80
#